data_AF-A0A9X1PA72-F1
#
_entry.id   AF-A0A9X1PA72-F1
#
_cell.length_a   1.000
_cell.length_b   1.000
_cell.length_c   1.000
_cell.angle_alpha   90.00
_cell.angle_beta   90.00
_cell.angle_gamma   90.00
#
_symmetry.space_group_name_H-M   'P 1'
#
loop_
_entity.id
_entity.type
_entity.pdbx_description
1 polymer ?
#
loop_
_entity_poly.entity_id
_entity_poly.type
_entity_poly.pdbx_seq_one_letter_code
_entity_poly.pdbx_strand_id
1 'polypeptide(L)'
;MDTLSAADFLSIQGKWYLSATEKNAINGTKNVWEPIEPSKADTLVFRSDGVILDPDGKPACCAPGILIINGVVMDVKPQIALPANPLCALVNCGNCPSWEIQLSGSEMIVKPCNNPRLKFVR
;
A
#
# COMPACT_ATOMS: atom_id res chain seq x y z
N MET A 1 -8.92 -6.89 -23.91
CA MET A 1 -8.36 -7.30 -22.61
C MET A 1 -6.95 -6.78 -22.60
N ASP A 2 -6.78 -5.53 -22.19
CA ASP A 2 -5.48 -4.88 -22.19
C ASP A 2 -4.62 -5.53 -21.09
N THR A 3 -3.65 -6.33 -21.51
CA THR A 3 -2.56 -6.76 -20.65
C THR A 3 -1.79 -5.52 -20.23
N LEU A 4 -2.03 -5.04 -19.02
CA LEU A 4 -1.17 -4.06 -18.37
C LEU A 4 0.26 -4.64 -18.33
N SER A 5 1.22 -3.77 -18.62
CA SER A 5 2.57 -4.16 -19.03
C SER A 5 3.52 -4.19 -17.82
N ALA A 6 4.74 -4.71 -18.00
CA ALA A 6 5.80 -4.59 -17.00
C ALA A 6 6.03 -3.13 -16.51
N ALA A 7 5.65 -2.12 -17.32
CA ALA A 7 5.75 -0.72 -16.95
C ALA A 7 4.88 -0.35 -15.73
N ASP A 8 3.71 -0.97 -15.55
CA ASP A 8 2.82 -0.67 -14.43
C ASP A 8 3.43 -1.11 -13.09
N PHE A 9 4.10 -2.27 -13.08
CA PHE A 9 4.88 -2.75 -11.93
C PHE A 9 6.17 -1.96 -11.69
N LEU A 10 6.81 -1.44 -12.73
CA LEU A 10 7.93 -0.52 -12.56
C LEU A 10 7.45 0.81 -11.94
N SER A 11 6.24 1.24 -12.30
CA SER A 11 5.70 2.52 -11.89
C SER A 11 5.30 2.59 -10.41
N ILE A 12 4.99 1.48 -9.74
CA ILE A 12 4.69 1.49 -8.30
C ILE A 12 5.95 1.61 -7.44
N GLN A 13 7.13 1.33 -7.99
CA GLN A 13 8.37 1.30 -7.21
C GLN A 13 8.73 2.67 -6.63
N GLY A 14 9.36 2.63 -5.46
CA GLY A 14 9.85 3.81 -4.76
C GLY A 14 9.01 4.20 -3.55
N LYS A 15 9.21 5.42 -3.09
CA LYS A 15 8.60 5.96 -1.87
C LYS A 15 7.24 6.57 -2.15
N TRP A 16 6.30 6.33 -1.25
CA TRP A 16 4.92 6.81 -1.31
C TRP A 16 4.53 7.36 0.06
N TYR A 17 3.98 8.57 0.06
CA TYR A 17 3.64 9.33 1.26
C TYR A 17 2.13 9.32 1.46
N LEU A 18 1.67 8.89 2.64
CA LEU A 18 0.25 8.88 2.99
C LEU A 18 -0.28 10.31 3.04
N SER A 19 -1.25 10.65 2.19
CA SER A 19 -1.81 12.00 2.08
C SER A 19 -3.24 12.09 2.60
N ALA A 20 -4.02 11.01 2.53
CA ALA A 20 -5.38 10.99 3.04
C ALA A 20 -5.86 9.57 3.39
N THR A 21 -6.87 9.49 4.25
CA THR A 21 -7.62 8.27 4.55
C THR A 21 -9.08 8.44 4.16
N GLU A 22 -9.71 7.39 3.67
CA GLU A 22 -11.13 7.40 3.36
C GLU A 22 -11.95 7.30 4.65
N LYS A 23 -12.97 8.15 4.80
CA LYS A 23 -13.93 8.08 5.90
C LYS A 23 -15.36 8.05 5.37
N ASN A 24 -16.23 7.35 6.08
CA ASN A 24 -17.67 7.44 5.83
C ASN A 24 -18.14 8.88 6.06
N ALA A 25 -18.88 9.47 5.12
CA ALA A 25 -19.51 10.75 5.41
C ALA A 25 -20.51 10.62 6.54
N ILE A 26 -20.55 11.64 7.39
CA ILE A 26 -21.45 11.75 8.54
C ILE A 26 -22.94 11.65 8.12
N ASN A 27 -23.25 11.99 6.86
CA ASN A 27 -24.60 11.96 6.30
C ASN A 27 -24.90 10.74 5.40
N GLY A 28 -23.98 9.75 5.32
CA GLY A 28 -24.20 8.49 4.58
C GLY A 28 -24.26 8.61 3.05
N THR A 29 -23.96 9.78 2.47
CA THR A 29 -24.19 10.00 1.02
C THR A 29 -23.01 9.61 0.14
N LYS A 30 -21.75 9.83 0.56
CA LYS A 30 -20.52 9.37 -0.12
C LYS A 30 -19.34 9.32 0.84
N ASN A 31 -18.38 8.41 0.65
CA ASN A 31 -17.12 8.48 1.39
C ASN A 31 -16.36 9.78 1.05
N VAL A 32 -15.68 10.34 2.05
CA VAL A 32 -14.85 11.54 1.93
C VAL A 32 -13.39 11.20 2.21
N TRP A 33 -12.48 11.89 1.53
CA TRP A 33 -11.05 11.81 1.84
C TRP A 33 -10.73 12.80 2.95
N GLU A 34 -10.24 12.29 4.08
CA GLU A 34 -9.71 13.11 5.16
C GLU A 34 -8.19 13.25 4.99
N PRO A 35 -7.66 14.47 4.81
CA PRO A 35 -6.22 14.70 4.72
C PRO A 35 -5.50 14.27 6.00
N ILE A 36 -4.31 13.68 5.84
CA ILE A 36 -3.41 13.37 6.95
C ILE A 36 -2.43 14.53 7.12
N GLU A 37 -2.23 14.97 8.36
CA GLU A 37 -1.20 15.97 8.67
C GLU A 37 0.19 15.43 8.31
N PRO A 38 1.07 16.21 7.66
CA PRO A 38 2.39 15.71 7.23
C PRO A 38 3.24 15.11 8.36
N SER A 39 3.09 15.59 9.59
CA SER A 39 3.78 15.06 10.78
C SER A 39 3.31 13.66 11.21
N LYS A 40 2.15 13.22 10.71
CA LYS A 40 1.52 11.92 10.97
C LYS A 40 1.47 11.04 9.73
N ALA A 41 1.97 11.54 8.59
CA ALA A 41 1.96 10.82 7.34
C ALA A 41 2.93 9.63 7.40
N ASP A 42 2.38 8.43 7.26
CA ASP A 42 3.19 7.23 7.07
C ASP A 42 3.83 7.23 5.67
N THR A 43 4.92 6.51 5.52
CA THR A 43 5.62 6.38 4.24
C THR A 43 5.91 4.90 3.97
N LEU A 44 5.51 4.45 2.78
CA LEU A 44 5.77 3.10 2.31
C LEU A 44 6.76 3.13 1.16
N VAL A 45 7.63 2.13 1.10
CA VAL A 45 8.58 1.95 0.00
C VAL A 45 8.31 0.63 -0.69
N PHE A 46 7.94 0.70 -1.98
CA PHE A 46 7.66 -0.47 -2.81
C PHE A 46 8.91 -0.86 -3.60
N ARG A 47 9.31 -2.12 -3.49
CA ARG A 47 10.36 -2.72 -4.30
C ARG A 47 9.80 -3.34 -5.58
N SER A 48 10.69 -3.62 -6.54
CA SER A 48 10.35 -4.29 -7.81
C SER A 48 9.78 -5.69 -7.64
N ASP A 49 10.06 -6.34 -6.51
CA ASP A 49 9.61 -7.68 -6.16
C ASP A 49 8.34 -7.69 -5.28
N GLY A 50 7.63 -6.56 -5.23
CA GLY A 50 6.37 -6.38 -4.51
C GLY A 50 6.53 -6.17 -3.00
N VAL A 51 7.74 -6.28 -2.47
CA VAL A 51 8.00 -6.08 -1.04
C VAL A 51 7.71 -4.63 -0.66
N ILE A 52 6.98 -4.48 0.44
CA ILE A 52 6.65 -3.18 1.05
C ILE A 52 7.53 -3.00 2.28
N LEU A 53 8.28 -1.90 2.31
CA LEU A 53 9.14 -1.52 3.43
C LEU A 53 8.62 -0.25 4.11
N ASP A 54 8.98 -0.09 5.37
CA ASP A 54 8.93 1.17 6.08
C ASP A 54 10.08 2.11 5.65
N PRO A 55 10.12 3.37 6.14
CA PRO A 55 11.14 4.33 5.75
C PRO A 55 12.56 3.97 6.16
N ASP A 56 12.71 3.11 7.18
CA ASP A 56 13.98 2.59 7.68
C ASP A 56 14.46 1.37 6.87
N GLY A 57 13.70 0.95 5.86
CA GLY A 57 14.03 -0.16 4.98
C GLY A 57 13.74 -1.54 5.58
N LYS A 58 12.95 -1.60 6.66
CA LYS A 58 12.48 -2.86 7.25
C LYS A 58 11.12 -3.23 6.66
N PRO A 59 10.71 -4.51 6.68
CA PRO A 59 9.40 -4.93 6.20
C PRO A 59 8.28 -4.17 6.91
N ALA A 60 7.33 -3.65 6.13
CA ALA A 60 6.12 -3.07 6.68
C ALA A 60 5.29 -4.18 7.36
N CYS A 61 4.77 -3.89 8.55
CA CYS A 61 3.93 -4.84 9.26
C CYS A 61 2.61 -5.05 8.52
N CYS A 62 2.11 -6.30 8.54
CA CYS A 62 0.87 -6.68 7.88
C CYS A 62 0.87 -6.48 6.35
N ALA A 63 2.05 -6.40 5.73
CA ALA A 63 2.17 -6.41 4.27
C ALA A 63 1.58 -7.71 3.70
N PRO A 64 0.85 -7.64 2.57
CA PRO A 64 0.19 -8.79 1.98
C PRO A 64 1.20 -9.67 1.23
N GLY A 65 0.82 -10.92 0.96
CA GLY A 65 1.57 -11.79 0.05
C GLY A 65 1.27 -11.51 -1.43
N ILE A 66 0.20 -10.75 -1.72
CA ILE A 66 -0.29 -10.49 -3.07
C ILE A 66 -0.67 -9.01 -3.21
N LEU A 67 -0.26 -8.39 -4.31
CA LEU A 67 -0.73 -7.06 -4.72
C LEU A 67 -1.61 -7.20 -5.96
N ILE A 68 -2.75 -6.52 -5.96
CA ILE A 68 -3.65 -6.45 -7.11
C ILE A 68 -3.62 -5.01 -7.62
N ILE A 69 -2.73 -4.72 -8.56
CA ILE A 69 -2.47 -3.36 -9.06
C ILE A 69 -3.26 -3.14 -10.35
N ASN A 70 -4.21 -2.21 -10.32
CA ASN A 70 -5.12 -1.91 -11.44
C ASN A 70 -5.79 -3.18 -12.02
N GLY A 71 -6.10 -4.14 -11.16
CA GLY A 71 -6.71 -5.43 -11.52
C GLY A 71 -5.71 -6.54 -11.90
N VAL A 72 -4.41 -6.27 -11.94
CA VAL A 72 -3.37 -7.28 -12.22
C VAL A 72 -2.75 -7.81 -10.95
N VAL A 73 -2.66 -9.14 -10.89
CA VAL A 73 -2.08 -9.85 -9.74
C VAL A 73 -0.55 -9.86 -9.83
N MET A 74 0.09 -9.51 -8.73
CA MET A 74 1.53 -9.62 -8.48
C MET A 74 1.75 -10.37 -7.18
N ASP A 75 2.49 -11.46 -7.24
CA ASP A 75 2.97 -12.15 -6.04
C ASP A 75 4.12 -11.35 -5.42
N VAL A 76 4.05 -11.14 -4.10
CA VAL A 76 5.17 -10.57 -3.34
C VAL A 76 6.17 -11.67 -3.05
N LYS A 77 7.34 -11.59 -3.70
CA LYS A 77 8.40 -12.63 -3.60
C LYS A 77 9.75 -11.96 -3.35
N PRO A 78 10.17 -11.79 -2.08
CA PRO A 78 11.44 -11.19 -1.76
C PRO A 78 12.60 -11.87 -2.50
N GLN A 79 13.34 -11.12 -3.32
CA GLN A 79 14.54 -11.61 -4.01
C GLN A 79 15.76 -11.64 -3.09
N ILE A 80 15.69 -10.92 -1.97
CA ILE A 80 16.72 -10.80 -0.95
C ILE A 80 16.04 -11.00 0.40
N ALA A 81 16.72 -11.68 1.32
CA ALA A 81 16.24 -11.87 2.69
C ALA A 81 15.93 -10.53 3.36
N LEU A 82 14.80 -10.49 4.05
CA LEU A 82 14.31 -9.30 4.73
C LEU A 82 14.85 -9.24 6.16
N PRO A 83 15.31 -8.06 6.65
CA PRO A 83 15.66 -7.91 8.05
C PRO A 83 14.41 -8.06 8.93
N ALA A 84 14.58 -8.52 10.16
CA ALA A 84 13.48 -8.59 11.11
C ALA A 84 13.02 -7.17 11.50
N ASN A 85 11.70 -6.96 11.53
CA ASN A 85 11.10 -5.76 12.11
C ASN A 85 10.49 -6.10 13.48
N PRO A 86 11.15 -5.77 14.61
CA PRO A 86 10.68 -6.15 15.94
C PRO A 86 9.34 -5.48 16.30
N LEU A 87 9.00 -4.35 15.67
CA LEU A 87 7.72 -3.69 15.88
C LEU A 87 6.56 -4.55 15.40
N CYS A 88 6.76 -5.39 14.38
CA CYS A 88 5.71 -6.26 13.87
C CYS A 88 5.33 -7.37 14.85
N ALA A 89 6.17 -7.68 15.84
CA ALA A 89 5.80 -8.60 16.92
C ALA A 89 4.73 -8.01 17.87
N LEU A 90 4.54 -6.68 17.84
CA LEU A 90 3.56 -5.97 18.67
C LEU A 90 2.24 -5.72 17.93
N VAL A 91 2.18 -6.02 16.63
CA VAL A 91 1.01 -5.74 15.79
C VAL A 91 0.24 -7.02 15.54
N ASN A 92 -1.06 -7.01 15.84
CA ASN A 92 -1.96 -8.10 15.47
C ASN A 92 -2.44 -7.91 14.03
N CYS A 93 -1.68 -8.45 13.09
CA CYS A 93 -2.06 -8.48 11.68
C CYS A 93 -3.19 -9.48 11.48
N GLY A 94 -4.44 -9.00 11.44
CA GLY A 94 -5.58 -9.80 10.99
C GLY A 94 -5.33 -10.38 9.59
N ASN A 95 -6.11 -11.40 9.21
CA ASN A 95 -5.93 -12.06 7.92
C ASN A 95 -6.16 -11.07 6.76
N CYS A 96 -5.09 -10.72 6.05
CA CYS A 96 -5.13 -9.82 4.90
C CYS A 96 -4.17 -10.28 3.80
N PRO A 97 -4.55 -11.28 2.99
CA PRO A 97 -3.64 -11.92 2.05
C PRO A 97 -3.27 -11.03 0.86
N SER A 98 -4.13 -10.07 0.51
CA SER A 98 -3.97 -9.23 -0.67
C SER A 98 -4.35 -7.78 -0.42
N TRP A 99 -3.63 -6.84 -1.05
CA TRP A 99 -4.06 -5.44 -1.15
C TRP A 99 -4.51 -5.12 -2.58
N GLU A 100 -5.66 -4.46 -2.69
CA GLU A 100 -6.09 -3.85 -3.96
C GLU A 100 -5.46 -2.47 -4.08
N ILE A 101 -4.81 -2.21 -5.20
CA ILE A 101 -4.09 -0.96 -5.46
C ILE A 101 -4.61 -0.36 -6.76
N GLN A 102 -5.05 0.89 -6.69
CA GLN A 102 -5.32 1.72 -7.86
C GLN A 102 -4.18 2.70 -8.03
N LEU A 103 -3.49 2.64 -9.15
CA LEU A 103 -2.32 3.45 -9.44
C LEU A 103 -2.62 4.37 -10.64
N SER A 104 -2.41 5.68 -10.45
CA SER A 104 -2.67 6.70 -11.47
C SER A 104 -1.60 7.79 -11.39
N GLY A 105 -0.50 7.62 -12.14
CA GLY A 105 0.59 8.60 -12.21
C GLY A 105 1.35 8.75 -10.89
N SER A 106 1.16 9.89 -10.22
CA SER A 106 1.74 10.21 -8.90
C SER A 106 0.78 9.95 -7.73
N GLU A 107 -0.42 9.43 -7.99
CA GLU A 107 -1.37 9.02 -6.97
C GLU A 107 -1.52 7.50 -6.91
N MET A 108 -1.62 6.98 -5.69
CA MET A 108 -1.90 5.58 -5.42
C MET A 108 -2.98 5.47 -4.35
N ILE A 109 -3.98 4.63 -4.57
CA ILE A 109 -4.98 4.29 -3.56
C ILE A 109 -4.83 2.82 -3.20
N VAL A 110 -4.53 2.56 -1.93
CA VAL A 110 -4.43 1.21 -1.37
C VAL A 110 -5.70 0.91 -0.59
N LYS A 111 -6.29 -0.26 -0.83
CA LYS A 111 -7.38 -0.80 -0.01
C LYS A 111 -6.86 -2.05 0.72
N PRO A 112 -6.44 -1.90 1.98
CA PRO A 112 -5.96 -3.02 2.79
C PRO A 112 -7.14 -3.81 3.36
N CYS A 113 -7.57 -4.83 2.62
CA CYS A 113 -8.66 -5.74 3.02
C CYS A 113 -9.95 -5.01 3.43
N ASN A 114 -10.38 -5.15 4.69
CA ASN A 114 -11.60 -4.55 5.23
C ASN A 114 -11.37 -3.20 5.92
N ASN A 115 -10.17 -2.63 5.79
CA ASN A 115 -9.84 -1.33 6.37
C ASN A 115 -10.19 -0.18 5.40
N PRO A 116 -10.28 1.06 5.92
CA PRO A 116 -10.45 2.23 5.06
C PRO A 116 -9.38 2.34 4.00
N ARG A 117 -9.74 2.89 2.83
CA ARG A 117 -8.80 3.13 1.74
C ARG A 117 -7.82 4.22 2.14
N LEU A 118 -6.57 4.03 1.74
CA LEU A 118 -5.46 4.94 2.01
C LEU A 118 -5.01 5.56 0.69
N LYS A 119 -4.90 6.88 0.64
CA LYS A 119 -4.35 7.61 -0.51
C LYS A 119 -2.91 7.98 -0.23
N PHE A 120 -2.04 7.63 -1.16
CA PHE A 120 -0.63 7.97 -1.18
C PHE A 120 -0.28 8.82 -2.41
N VAL A 121 0.74 9.64 -2.26
CA VAL A 121 1.33 10.46 -3.33
C VAL A 121 2.84 10.28 -3.36
N ARG A 122 3.48 10.61 -4.49
CA ARG A 122 4.93 10.65 -4.64
C ARG A 122 5.39 11.88 -5.40
#